data_AF-A0A0A1WGM6-F1
#
_entry.id   AF-A0A0A1WGM6-F1
#
_cell.length_a   1.000
_cell.length_b   1.000
_cell.length_c   1.000
_cell.angle_alpha   90.00
_cell.angle_beta   90.00
_cell.angle_gamma   90.00
#
_symmetry.space_group_name_H-M   'P 1'
#
loop_
_entity.id
_entity.type
_entity.pdbx_description
1 polymer ?
#
loop_
_entity_poly.entity_id
_entity_poly.type
_entity_poly.pdbx_seq_one_letter_code
_entity_poly.pdbx_strand_id
1 'polypeptide(L)'
;MPFIGVGLTLLLLTGGSFFVLGTYYQHNDFLHKLQQLIQEDPYAFYIRTKLYATLQLFNMNCLEQSVGAGSRMSEIMKYGFPGLDDVRVYSDFVLSYDRRNRVAHWVYEHLRAPCVKSNGSGVNRNEAVYQPDMSVPSNFRSVLTDYKNSGFDRGHLAAAGNHKCHQTHCNETFFLTNIAPQVGKGFNRDVWNNLEIYVRELTERYGSVYVCTGPLYKPKRQMPAVTEVENSSTTKGKWCVEYEVIGENTVAVPTHFFKVITVESKLPGGQPYMEAYIMPNAPISTNTNIRNFLADIREIEHIAGLQFFNGLRRSFFFGTNYTTTPEIYNNFQ
;
A
#
# COMPACT_ATOMS: atom_id res chain seq x y z
N MET A 1 34.99 26.15 -62.83
CA MET A 1 33.76 25.66 -62.17
C MET A 1 34.07 25.11 -60.76
N PRO A 2 34.40 25.92 -59.73
CA PRO A 2 34.59 25.42 -58.36
C PRO A 2 33.39 25.67 -57.42
N PHE A 3 32.42 26.49 -57.82
CA PHE A 3 31.35 26.96 -56.93
C PHE A 3 30.25 25.92 -56.62
N ILE A 4 30.12 24.86 -57.43
CA ILE A 4 29.07 23.84 -57.25
C ILE A 4 29.40 22.88 -56.10
N GLY A 5 30.69 22.58 -55.90
CA GLY A 5 31.15 21.67 -54.84
C GLY A 5 30.92 22.25 -53.44
N VAL A 6 31.26 23.53 -53.23
CA VAL A 6 31.13 24.21 -51.93
C VAL A 6 29.67 24.32 -51.47
N GLY A 7 28.75 24.59 -52.40
CA GLY A 7 27.31 24.68 -52.11
C GLY A 7 26.71 23.36 -51.64
N LEU A 8 27.10 22.24 -52.26
CA LEU A 8 26.61 20.91 -51.90
C LEU A 8 27.14 20.46 -50.52
N THR A 9 28.40 20.72 -50.21
CA THR A 9 29.00 20.41 -48.91
C THR A 9 28.34 21.22 -47.79
N LEU A 10 28.06 22.50 -48.02
CA LEU A 10 27.38 23.37 -47.05
C LEU A 10 25.93 22.91 -46.78
N LEU A 11 25.23 22.42 -47.81
CA LEU A 11 23.86 21.89 -47.71
C LEU A 11 23.82 20.55 -46.95
N LEU A 12 24.80 19.67 -47.18
CA LEU A 12 24.94 18.41 -46.45
C LEU A 12 25.33 18.63 -44.99
N LEU A 13 26.23 19.60 -44.72
CA LEU A 13 26.63 19.96 -43.35
C LEU A 13 25.49 20.61 -42.58
N THR A 14 24.72 21.52 -43.20
CA THR A 14 23.57 22.15 -42.54
C THR A 14 22.43 21.14 -42.34
N GLY A 15 22.09 20.34 -43.36
CA GLY A 15 21.10 19.27 -43.25
C GLY A 15 21.44 18.22 -42.19
N GLY A 16 22.70 17.76 -42.15
CA GLY A 16 23.20 16.85 -41.12
C GLY A 16 23.15 17.45 -39.73
N SER A 17 23.51 18.73 -39.58
CA SER A 17 23.45 19.43 -38.28
C SER A 17 22.01 19.58 -37.78
N PHE A 18 21.06 19.96 -38.66
CA PHE A 18 19.64 20.05 -38.30
C PHE A 18 19.04 18.68 -37.98
N PHE A 19 19.45 17.62 -38.68
CA PHE A 19 19.03 16.26 -38.34
C PHE A 19 19.54 15.84 -36.96
N VAL A 20 20.84 16.03 -36.67
CA VAL A 20 21.42 15.72 -35.35
C VAL A 20 20.75 16.54 -34.25
N LEU A 21 20.58 17.85 -34.43
CA LEU A 21 19.86 18.71 -33.49
C LEU A 21 18.41 18.26 -33.29
N GLY A 22 17.71 17.88 -34.36
CA GLY A 22 16.36 17.33 -34.31
C GLY A 22 16.29 16.04 -33.50
N THR A 23 17.21 15.10 -33.75
CA THR A 23 17.28 13.84 -32.98
C THR A 23 17.61 14.08 -31.51
N TYR A 24 18.50 15.02 -31.20
CA TYR A 24 18.83 15.40 -29.83
C TYR A 24 17.62 16.01 -29.10
N TYR A 25 16.90 16.92 -29.75
CA TYR A 25 15.69 17.52 -29.17
C TYR A 25 14.60 16.48 -28.94
N GLN A 26 14.33 15.62 -29.94
CA GLN A 26 13.32 14.57 -29.83
C GLN A 26 13.68 13.55 -28.75
N HIS A 27 14.96 13.25 -28.56
CA HIS A 27 15.44 12.39 -27.49
C HIS A 27 15.19 13.01 -26.10
N ASN A 28 15.52 14.28 -25.91
CA ASN A 28 15.30 14.97 -24.64
C ASN A 28 13.81 15.12 -24.31
N ASP A 29 12.98 15.47 -25.31
CA ASP A 29 11.51 15.52 -25.15
C ASP A 29 10.92 14.16 -24.74
N PHE A 30 11.39 13.07 -25.36
CA PHE A 30 11.01 11.72 -24.97
C PHE A 30 11.38 11.41 -23.52
N LEU A 31 12.61 11.72 -23.09
CA LEU A 31 13.07 11.46 -21.72
C LEU A 31 12.27 12.25 -20.68
N HIS A 32 11.95 13.52 -20.97
CA HIS A 32 11.10 14.33 -20.10
C HIS A 32 9.69 13.74 -19.97
N LYS A 33 9.05 13.36 -21.08
CA LYS A 33 7.73 12.71 -21.08
C LYS A 33 7.73 11.38 -20.33
N LEU A 34 8.78 10.59 -20.50
CA LEU A 34 8.94 9.34 -19.79
C LEU A 34 9.11 9.54 -18.28
N GLN A 35 9.92 10.52 -17.87
CA GLN A 35 10.10 10.84 -16.46
C GLN A 35 8.79 11.31 -15.83
N GLN A 36 8.02 12.14 -16.54
CA GLN A 36 6.69 12.55 -16.10
C GLN A 36 5.75 11.35 -15.95
N LEU A 37 5.71 10.46 -16.95
CA LEU A 37 4.89 9.24 -16.90
C LEU A 37 5.26 8.35 -15.71
N ILE A 38 6.56 8.17 -15.44
CA ILE A 38 7.04 7.37 -14.28
C ILE A 38 6.69 8.03 -12.94
N GLN A 39 6.56 9.35 -12.91
CA GLN A 39 6.19 10.08 -11.70
C GLN A 39 4.68 10.04 -11.41
N GLU A 40 3.85 9.96 -12.46
CA GLU A 40 2.40 10.03 -12.38
C GLU A 40 1.71 8.65 -12.42
N ASP A 41 2.23 7.70 -13.21
CA ASP A 41 1.61 6.40 -13.42
C ASP A 41 2.27 5.31 -12.57
N PRO A 42 1.53 4.61 -11.69
CA PRO A 42 2.08 3.59 -10.79
C PRO A 42 2.60 2.36 -11.53
N TYR A 43 2.03 2.02 -12.69
CA TYR A 43 2.47 0.87 -13.49
C TYR A 43 3.76 1.19 -14.23
N ALA A 44 3.87 2.38 -14.82
CA ALA A 44 5.11 2.91 -15.40
C ALA A 44 6.20 2.99 -14.35
N PHE A 45 5.88 3.48 -13.13
CA PHE A 45 6.80 3.47 -12.01
C PHE A 45 7.26 2.05 -11.65
N TYR A 46 6.35 1.08 -11.59
CA TYR A 46 6.69 -0.31 -11.30
C TYR A 46 7.67 -0.91 -12.32
N ILE A 47 7.46 -0.66 -13.62
CA ILE A 47 8.34 -1.18 -14.69
C ILE A 47 9.54 -0.29 -15.01
N ARG A 48 9.73 0.84 -14.31
CA ARG A 48 10.76 1.85 -14.63
C ARG A 48 12.16 1.29 -14.78
N THR A 49 12.55 0.30 -13.98
CA THR A 49 13.89 -0.31 -14.06
C THR A 49 14.07 -1.06 -15.38
N LYS A 50 13.03 -1.75 -15.86
CA LYS A 50 13.02 -2.39 -17.18
C LYS A 50 12.99 -1.35 -18.30
N LEU A 51 12.22 -0.27 -18.15
CA LEU A 51 12.20 0.84 -19.10
C LEU A 51 13.59 1.47 -19.24
N TYR A 52 14.22 1.84 -18.12
CA TYR A 52 15.56 2.41 -18.11
C TYR A 52 16.62 1.44 -18.63
N ALA A 53 16.57 0.15 -18.26
CA ALA A 53 17.51 -0.84 -18.80
C ALA A 53 17.37 -0.99 -20.32
N THR A 54 16.14 -0.96 -20.84
CA THR A 54 15.89 -0.99 -22.29
C THR A 54 16.45 0.26 -22.97
N LEU A 55 16.37 1.42 -22.32
CA LEU A 55 16.91 2.69 -22.84
C LEU A 55 18.43 2.79 -22.71
N GLN A 56 19.02 2.14 -21.70
CA GLN A 56 20.48 2.05 -21.54
C GLN A 56 21.15 1.29 -22.68
N LEU A 57 20.45 0.32 -23.29
CA LEU A 57 20.91 -0.31 -24.53
C LEU A 57 21.11 0.70 -25.67
N PHE A 58 20.47 1.88 -25.56
CA PHE A 58 20.56 2.96 -26.54
C PHE A 58 21.33 4.20 -26.03
N ASN A 59 21.61 4.36 -24.72
CA ASN A 59 22.44 5.46 -24.18
C ASN A 59 22.86 5.28 -22.69
N MET A 60 24.16 5.41 -22.36
CA MET A 60 24.73 5.15 -21.02
C MET A 60 24.55 6.28 -19.99
N ASN A 61 24.18 7.51 -20.39
CA ASN A 61 24.15 8.69 -19.50
C ASN A 61 22.80 8.93 -18.80
N CYS A 62 21.81 8.04 -18.96
CA CYS A 62 20.43 8.29 -18.51
C CYS A 62 20.22 8.17 -16.98
N LEU A 63 21.13 7.51 -16.25
CA LEU A 63 20.98 7.26 -14.80
C LEU A 63 21.46 8.42 -13.91
N GLU A 64 22.42 9.24 -14.37
CA GLU A 64 23.01 10.29 -13.52
C GLU A 64 22.08 11.49 -13.32
N GLN A 65 21.08 11.69 -14.19
CA GLN A 65 20.16 12.84 -14.13
C GLN A 65 18.83 12.57 -13.40
N SER A 66 18.48 11.33 -13.07
CA SER A 66 17.16 11.00 -12.51
C SER A 66 17.08 11.01 -10.97
N VAL A 67 18.14 11.44 -10.27
CA VAL A 67 18.19 11.44 -8.79
C VAL A 67 17.77 12.80 -8.20
N GLY A 68 16.85 13.51 -8.87
CA GLY A 68 16.24 14.75 -8.39
C GLY A 68 14.77 14.53 -8.00
N ALA A 69 14.47 14.70 -6.71
CA ALA A 69 13.15 14.67 -6.05
C ALA A 69 12.09 13.79 -6.74
N GLY A 70 12.03 12.51 -6.36
CA GLY A 70 10.97 11.61 -6.81
C GLY A 70 9.58 12.14 -6.44
N SER A 71 8.56 11.79 -7.23
CA SER A 71 7.16 12.11 -6.90
C SER A 71 6.76 11.54 -5.54
N ARG A 72 5.73 12.10 -4.90
CA ARG A 72 5.27 11.62 -3.59
C ARG A 72 4.92 10.12 -3.60
N MET A 73 4.31 9.63 -4.69
CA MET A 73 4.11 8.20 -4.92
C MET A 73 5.43 7.41 -4.88
N SER A 74 6.45 7.88 -5.59
CA SER A 74 7.75 7.18 -5.63
C SER A 74 8.43 7.13 -4.26
N GLU A 75 8.23 8.16 -3.43
CA GLU A 75 8.68 8.14 -2.04
C GLU A 75 7.90 7.10 -1.23
N ILE A 76 6.57 7.04 -1.35
CA ILE A 76 5.72 6.09 -0.60
C ILE A 76 6.04 4.66 -1.01
N MET A 77 6.17 4.41 -2.31
CA MET A 77 6.39 3.09 -2.91
C MET A 77 7.87 2.75 -3.07
N LYS A 78 8.75 3.35 -2.25
CA LYS A 78 10.21 3.08 -2.21
C LYS A 78 10.52 1.58 -2.16
N TYR A 79 9.74 0.83 -1.38
CA TYR A 79 9.92 -0.59 -1.12
C TYR A 79 9.12 -1.51 -2.06
N GLY A 80 8.54 -0.95 -3.12
CA GLY A 80 7.75 -1.69 -4.11
C GLY A 80 6.26 -1.79 -3.76
N PHE A 81 5.50 -2.39 -4.67
CA PHE A 81 4.05 -2.57 -4.54
C PHE A 81 3.73 -3.97 -4.01
N PRO A 82 2.86 -4.11 -2.99
CA PRO A 82 2.42 -5.41 -2.50
C PRO A 82 1.67 -6.26 -3.54
N GLY A 83 0.96 -5.58 -4.44
CA GLY A 83 0.22 -6.12 -5.58
C GLY A 83 -0.12 -4.97 -6.54
N LEU A 84 -0.73 -5.24 -7.70
CA LEU A 84 -0.97 -4.21 -8.73
C LEU A 84 -2.43 -4.12 -9.20
N ASP A 85 -3.38 -4.71 -8.47
CA ASP A 85 -4.80 -4.61 -8.84
C ASP A 85 -5.36 -3.21 -8.51
N ASP A 86 -6.01 -2.56 -9.47
CA ASP A 86 -6.62 -1.21 -9.37
C ASP A 86 -5.88 -0.23 -8.44
N VAL A 87 -4.59 0.02 -8.73
CA VAL A 87 -3.76 0.95 -7.93
C VAL A 87 -4.20 2.39 -8.14
N ARG A 88 -4.38 3.11 -7.03
CA ARG A 88 -4.83 4.50 -6.94
C ARG A 88 -3.84 5.31 -6.10
N VAL A 89 -3.49 6.47 -6.62
CA VAL A 89 -2.53 7.38 -5.99
C VAL A 89 -3.29 8.58 -5.44
N TYR A 90 -3.19 8.77 -4.12
CA TYR A 90 -3.69 9.96 -3.44
C TYR A 90 -2.50 10.87 -3.11
N SER A 91 -2.78 12.07 -2.59
CA SER A 91 -1.76 13.09 -2.34
C SER A 91 -0.69 12.62 -1.34
N ASP A 92 -1.02 11.73 -0.39
CA ASP A 92 -0.07 11.32 0.66
C ASP A 92 -0.14 9.83 1.06
N PHE A 93 -0.86 9.01 0.28
CA PHE A 93 -0.90 7.55 0.41
C PHE A 93 -1.23 6.90 -0.95
N VAL A 94 -0.95 5.61 -1.08
CA VAL A 94 -1.26 4.82 -2.28
C VAL A 94 -2.11 3.63 -1.85
N LEU A 95 -3.15 3.27 -2.60
CA LEU A 95 -3.93 2.06 -2.30
C LEU A 95 -4.16 1.21 -3.55
N SER A 96 -4.43 -0.07 -3.33
CA SER A 96 -4.95 -1.00 -4.33
C SER A 96 -6.38 -1.36 -3.95
N TYR A 97 -7.33 -1.15 -4.86
CA TYR A 97 -8.75 -1.29 -4.54
C TYR A 97 -9.34 -2.64 -4.96
N ASP A 98 -9.94 -3.37 -4.02
CA ASP A 98 -10.67 -4.60 -4.32
C ASP A 98 -12.09 -4.24 -4.76
N ARG A 99 -12.27 -4.10 -6.08
CA ARG A 99 -13.58 -3.84 -6.70
C ARG A 99 -14.63 -4.91 -6.36
N ARG A 100 -14.23 -6.16 -6.08
CA ARG A 100 -15.14 -7.25 -5.70
C ARG A 100 -15.62 -7.08 -4.26
N ASN A 101 -14.74 -6.68 -3.35
CA ASN A 101 -15.09 -6.54 -1.93
C ASN A 101 -15.50 -5.11 -1.52
N ARG A 102 -15.33 -4.12 -2.41
CA ARG A 102 -15.63 -2.70 -2.19
C ARG A 102 -14.83 -2.06 -1.04
N VAL A 103 -13.66 -2.63 -0.76
CA VAL A 103 -12.64 -2.16 0.21
C VAL A 103 -11.26 -2.24 -0.45
N ALA A 104 -10.22 -1.65 0.14
CA ALA A 104 -8.87 -1.80 -0.40
C ALA A 104 -8.32 -3.23 -0.17
N HIS A 105 -7.53 -3.75 -1.11
CA HIS A 105 -6.62 -4.87 -0.86
C HIS A 105 -5.54 -4.47 0.14
N TRP A 106 -4.97 -3.30 -0.06
CA TRP A 106 -3.98 -2.69 0.81
C TRP A 106 -3.92 -1.18 0.60
N VAL A 107 -3.44 -0.49 1.64
CA VAL A 107 -3.10 0.93 1.64
C VAL A 107 -1.67 1.08 2.15
N TYR A 108 -0.86 1.88 1.48
CA TYR A 108 0.55 2.09 1.76
C TYR A 108 0.79 3.57 2.07
N GLU A 109 1.46 3.82 3.20
CA GLU A 109 1.74 5.15 3.70
C GLU A 109 3.25 5.26 4.00
N HIS A 110 3.83 6.43 3.73
CA HIS A 110 5.16 6.80 4.22
C HIS A 110 5.03 7.97 5.19
N LEU A 111 5.09 7.66 6.49
CA LEU A 111 4.95 8.62 7.56
C LEU A 111 6.29 9.31 7.81
N ARG A 112 6.22 10.63 7.96
CA ARG A 112 7.35 11.51 8.23
C ARG A 112 7.10 12.24 9.54
N ALA A 113 8.10 12.29 10.42
CA ALA A 113 7.96 12.87 11.76
C ALA A 113 7.32 14.28 11.77
N PRO A 114 7.66 15.21 10.86
CA PRO A 114 7.01 16.52 10.80
C PRO A 114 5.50 16.45 10.50
N CYS A 115 5.07 15.46 9.69
CA CYS A 115 3.68 15.31 9.27
C CYS A 115 2.78 14.64 10.31
N VAL A 116 3.33 13.85 11.23
CA VAL A 116 2.52 13.19 12.30
C VAL A 116 2.44 14.06 13.57
N LYS A 117 3.49 14.84 13.86
CA LYS A 117 3.60 15.67 15.07
C LYS A 117 2.76 16.95 15.03
N SER A 118 2.37 17.40 13.84
CA SER A 118 1.92 18.76 13.61
C SER A 118 0.77 19.21 14.54
N ASN A 119 1.15 19.89 15.62
CA ASN A 119 0.32 20.74 16.45
C ASN A 119 0.50 22.17 15.92
N GLY A 120 -0.02 22.47 14.73
CA GLY A 120 0.16 23.80 14.12
C GLY A 120 -0.01 23.90 12.60
N SER A 121 -0.24 22.81 11.87
CA SER A 121 -0.46 22.85 10.40
C SER A 121 -1.81 23.42 9.98
N GLY A 122 -2.68 23.76 10.93
CA GLY A 122 -4.07 24.17 10.63
C GLY A 122 -4.95 23.03 10.12
N VAL A 123 -4.46 21.79 10.10
CA VAL A 123 -5.26 20.63 9.66
C VAL A 123 -6.29 20.26 10.71
N ASN A 124 -7.54 20.28 10.31
CA ASN A 124 -8.69 19.96 11.15
C ASN A 124 -9.44 18.75 10.60
N ARG A 125 -9.39 17.64 11.35
CA ARG A 125 -10.09 16.40 10.99
C ARG A 125 -11.62 16.59 10.90
N ASN A 126 -12.18 17.53 11.65
CA ASN A 126 -13.63 17.75 11.66
C ASN A 126 -14.15 18.41 10.38
N GLU A 127 -13.26 18.97 9.55
CA GLU A 127 -13.59 19.50 8.22
C GLU A 127 -13.63 18.41 7.15
N ALA A 128 -13.06 17.22 7.44
CA ALA A 128 -13.09 16.10 6.53
C ALA A 128 -14.42 15.34 6.63
N VAL A 129 -15.00 15.00 5.47
CA VAL A 129 -16.30 14.36 5.37
C VAL A 129 -16.16 13.05 4.59
N TYR A 130 -16.73 11.97 5.14
CA TYR A 130 -16.79 10.71 4.42
C TYR A 130 -17.57 10.84 3.12
N GLN A 131 -16.97 10.41 2.02
CA GLN A 131 -17.58 10.51 0.70
C GLN A 131 -17.20 9.33 -0.20
N PRO A 132 -18.10 8.88 -1.08
CA PRO A 132 -17.76 7.91 -2.11
C PRO A 132 -16.68 8.47 -3.05
N ASP A 133 -15.76 7.62 -3.52
CA ASP A 133 -14.79 8.01 -4.54
C ASP A 133 -15.42 7.92 -5.94
N MET A 134 -15.60 9.08 -6.58
CA MET A 134 -16.26 9.17 -7.88
C MET A 134 -15.41 8.60 -9.03
N SER A 135 -14.10 8.40 -8.83
CA SER A 135 -13.22 7.76 -9.80
C SER A 135 -13.36 6.23 -9.84
N VAL A 136 -14.07 5.63 -8.88
CA VAL A 136 -14.47 4.21 -8.93
C VAL A 136 -15.80 4.11 -9.68
N PRO A 137 -15.94 3.24 -10.69
CA PRO A 137 -17.24 2.98 -11.34
C PRO A 137 -18.31 2.56 -10.33
N SER A 138 -19.55 3.02 -10.52
CA SER A 138 -20.63 2.89 -9.53
C SER A 138 -20.90 1.45 -9.08
N ASN A 139 -20.77 0.47 -9.97
CA ASN A 139 -20.96 -0.96 -9.68
C ASN A 139 -19.92 -1.55 -8.71
N PHE A 140 -18.82 -0.85 -8.47
CA PHE A 140 -17.74 -1.27 -7.57
C PHE A 140 -17.56 -0.30 -6.40
N ARG A 141 -18.43 0.69 -6.23
CA ARG A 141 -18.24 1.78 -5.28
C ARG A 141 -19.03 1.52 -3.99
N SER A 142 -18.38 1.59 -2.84
CA SER A 142 -19.07 1.68 -1.55
C SER A 142 -19.64 3.09 -1.33
N VAL A 143 -20.81 3.16 -0.69
CA VAL A 143 -21.48 4.41 -0.36
C VAL A 143 -21.85 4.48 1.12
N LEU A 144 -22.18 5.68 1.61
CA LEU A 144 -22.47 5.91 3.03
C LEU A 144 -23.66 5.08 3.53
N THR A 145 -24.63 4.78 2.67
CA THR A 145 -25.80 3.97 3.03
C THR A 145 -25.46 2.52 3.31
N ASP A 146 -24.36 1.98 2.74
CA ASP A 146 -23.92 0.61 3.04
C ASP A 146 -23.48 0.45 4.50
N TYR A 147 -22.87 1.49 5.05
CA TYR A 147 -22.37 1.52 6.43
C TYR A 147 -23.44 1.93 7.43
N LYS A 148 -24.46 2.69 7.01
CA LYS A 148 -25.50 3.21 7.88
C LYS A 148 -26.28 2.06 8.52
N ASN A 149 -26.34 2.02 9.85
CA ASN A 149 -27.02 0.98 10.64
C ASN A 149 -26.52 -0.46 10.38
N SER A 150 -25.32 -0.63 9.81
CA SER A 150 -24.72 -1.94 9.57
C SER A 150 -24.18 -2.62 10.83
N GLY A 151 -24.02 -1.87 11.93
CA GLY A 151 -23.30 -2.33 13.12
C GLY A 151 -21.78 -2.13 13.06
N PHE A 152 -21.25 -1.71 11.91
CA PHE A 152 -19.82 -1.44 11.71
C PHE A 152 -19.52 0.05 11.58
N ASP A 153 -18.35 0.44 12.06
CA ASP A 153 -17.76 1.73 11.78
C ASP A 153 -17.17 1.78 10.36
N ARG A 154 -17.07 3.00 9.84
CA ARG A 154 -16.23 3.33 8.69
C ARG A 154 -14.77 3.39 9.16
N GLY A 155 -14.11 2.23 9.20
CA GLY A 155 -12.75 2.08 9.67
C GLY A 155 -11.73 2.50 8.63
N HIS A 156 -10.80 3.39 9.01
CA HIS A 156 -9.74 3.85 8.12
C HIS A 156 -8.63 2.79 7.98
N LEU A 157 -8.08 2.64 6.76
CA LEU A 157 -6.86 1.88 6.54
C LEU A 157 -5.63 2.81 6.61
N ALA A 158 -5.58 3.86 5.78
CA ALA A 158 -4.74 5.03 6.02
C ALA A 158 -5.43 5.98 7.00
N ALA A 159 -4.87 6.12 8.19
CA ALA A 159 -5.51 6.85 9.29
C ALA A 159 -5.35 8.36 9.10
N ALA A 160 -6.43 9.14 9.22
CA ALA A 160 -6.38 10.60 9.10
C ALA A 160 -5.30 11.26 10.00
N GLY A 161 -5.04 10.69 11.17
CA GLY A 161 -4.01 11.16 12.11
C GLY A 161 -2.57 11.05 11.59
N ASN A 162 -2.32 10.30 10.52
CA ASN A 162 -1.02 10.15 9.88
C ASN A 162 -0.74 11.28 8.87
N HIS A 163 -1.78 11.98 8.41
CA HIS A 163 -1.75 12.89 7.26
C HIS A 163 -2.03 14.35 7.66
N LYS A 164 -1.28 14.88 8.64
CA LYS A 164 -1.50 16.24 9.17
C LYS A 164 -0.66 17.33 8.51
N CYS A 165 0.06 17.04 7.43
CA CYS A 165 0.88 18.02 6.73
C CYS A 165 0.04 19.00 5.87
N HIS A 166 -1.12 18.58 5.38
CA HIS A 166 -2.01 19.42 4.57
C HIS A 166 -3.47 18.95 4.71
N GLN A 167 -4.44 19.86 4.65
CA GLN A 167 -5.85 19.52 4.84
C GLN A 167 -6.34 18.52 3.77
N THR A 168 -5.91 18.69 2.52
CA THR A 168 -6.20 17.75 1.43
C THR A 168 -5.75 16.32 1.75
N HIS A 169 -4.57 16.13 2.34
CA HIS A 169 -4.07 14.79 2.67
C HIS A 169 -4.99 14.12 3.69
N CYS A 170 -5.44 14.88 4.71
CA CYS A 170 -6.42 14.41 5.68
C CYS A 170 -7.77 14.10 5.03
N ASN A 171 -8.30 15.02 4.21
CA ASN A 171 -9.60 14.88 3.54
C ASN A 171 -9.66 13.63 2.66
N GLU A 172 -8.60 13.33 1.91
CA GLU A 172 -8.54 12.16 1.03
C GLU A 172 -8.64 10.83 1.78
N THR A 173 -8.23 10.77 3.05
CA THR A 173 -8.41 9.56 3.87
C THR A 173 -9.88 9.22 4.14
N PHE A 174 -10.80 10.17 3.95
CA PHE A 174 -12.24 9.98 4.14
C PHE A 174 -12.95 9.47 2.88
N PHE A 175 -12.22 9.22 1.78
CA PHE A 175 -12.79 8.47 0.66
C PHE A 175 -13.12 7.04 1.05
N LEU A 176 -14.29 6.56 0.67
CA LEU A 176 -14.75 5.21 1.03
C LEU A 176 -13.91 4.08 0.39
N THR A 177 -13.05 4.37 -0.57
CA THR A 177 -12.00 3.45 -1.07
C THR A 177 -10.95 3.10 -0.01
N ASN A 178 -10.70 3.99 0.94
CA ASN A 178 -9.80 3.81 2.09
C ASN A 178 -10.50 3.18 3.31
N ILE A 179 -11.80 2.87 3.20
CA ILE A 179 -12.63 2.45 4.32
C ILE A 179 -13.00 0.98 4.21
N ALA A 180 -12.93 0.28 5.34
CA ALA A 180 -13.46 -1.06 5.51
C ALA A 180 -14.39 -1.13 6.74
N PRO A 181 -15.39 -2.04 6.74
CA PRO A 181 -16.23 -2.26 7.92
C PRO A 181 -15.40 -2.76 9.11
N GLN A 182 -15.36 -1.98 10.19
CA GLN A 182 -14.65 -2.32 11.41
C GLN A 182 -15.60 -2.35 12.60
N VAL A 183 -15.40 -3.29 13.52
CA VAL A 183 -16.08 -3.25 14.82
C VAL A 183 -15.72 -1.94 15.52
N GLY A 184 -16.72 -1.21 16.03
CA GLY A 184 -16.52 0.10 16.62
C GLY A 184 -15.83 0.04 17.99
N LYS A 185 -16.62 -0.19 19.04
CA LYS A 185 -16.13 -0.30 20.42
C LYS A 185 -15.35 -1.60 20.61
N GLY A 186 -14.19 -1.51 21.24
CA GLY A 186 -13.25 -2.61 21.46
C GLY A 186 -12.32 -2.88 20.28
N PHE A 187 -12.50 -2.21 19.13
CA PHE A 187 -11.63 -2.39 17.97
C PHE A 187 -11.21 -1.06 17.33
N ASN A 188 -11.95 -0.55 16.33
CA ASN A 188 -11.62 0.69 15.59
C ASN A 188 -11.32 1.87 16.52
N ARG A 189 -12.19 2.07 17.52
CA ARG A 189 -12.11 3.22 18.44
C ARG A 189 -11.11 3.02 19.58
N ASP A 190 -10.55 1.81 19.71
CA ASP A 190 -9.77 1.38 20.86
C ASP A 190 -8.45 0.72 20.42
N VAL A 191 -8.35 -0.63 20.41
CA VAL A 191 -7.07 -1.33 20.20
C VAL A 191 -6.46 -1.09 18.81
N TRP A 192 -7.28 -0.89 17.78
CA TRP A 192 -6.78 -0.55 16.44
C TRP A 192 -6.15 0.85 16.43
N ASN A 193 -6.81 1.83 17.06
CA ASN A 193 -6.25 3.17 17.26
C ASN A 193 -4.98 3.14 18.12
N ASN A 194 -4.87 2.25 19.11
CA ASN A 194 -3.62 2.07 19.87
C ASN A 194 -2.46 1.62 18.97
N LEU A 195 -2.72 0.71 18.02
CA LEU A 195 -1.72 0.32 17.03
C LEU A 195 -1.36 1.48 16.10
N GLU A 196 -2.33 2.29 15.68
CA GLU A 196 -2.07 3.49 14.87
C GLU A 196 -1.25 4.55 15.62
N ILE A 197 -1.52 4.76 16.92
CA ILE A 197 -0.71 5.63 17.79
C ILE A 197 0.71 5.11 17.85
N TYR A 198 0.90 3.82 18.08
CA TYR A 198 2.24 3.22 18.13
C TYR A 198 3.03 3.40 16.82
N VAL A 199 2.39 3.26 15.66
CA VAL A 199 3.03 3.52 14.34
C VAL A 199 3.48 4.99 14.24
N ARG A 200 2.68 5.94 14.74
CA ARG A 200 3.07 7.35 14.80
C ARG A 200 4.24 7.58 15.77
N GLU A 201 4.23 6.96 16.95
CA GLU A 201 5.35 7.03 17.91
C GLU A 201 6.66 6.48 17.33
N LEU A 202 6.59 5.37 16.57
CA LEU A 202 7.74 4.87 15.81
C LEU A 202 8.26 5.94 14.83
N THR A 203 7.35 6.61 14.12
CA THR A 203 7.72 7.69 13.20
C THR A 203 8.42 8.84 13.94
N GLU A 204 7.93 9.22 15.12
CA GLU A 204 8.57 10.27 15.91
C GLU A 204 9.97 9.88 16.39
N ARG A 205 10.17 8.60 16.71
CA ARG A 205 11.45 8.07 17.19
C ARG A 205 12.47 7.88 16.06
N TYR A 206 12.03 7.35 14.91
CA TYR A 206 12.91 6.93 13.81
C TYR A 206 12.96 7.93 12.64
N GLY A 207 12.03 8.87 12.57
CA GLY A 207 11.99 9.93 11.55
C GLY A 207 11.16 9.57 10.33
N SER A 208 11.35 8.36 9.79
CA SER A 208 10.62 7.82 8.64
C SER A 208 10.16 6.38 8.93
N VAL A 209 8.88 6.13 8.67
CA VAL A 209 8.26 4.80 8.80
C VAL A 209 7.33 4.59 7.62
N TYR A 210 7.37 3.38 7.07
CA TYR A 210 6.46 2.94 6.03
C TYR A 210 5.49 1.95 6.65
N VAL A 211 4.22 2.04 6.28
CA VAL A 211 3.21 1.11 6.77
C VAL A 211 2.29 0.70 5.65
N CYS A 212 2.12 -0.61 5.50
CA CYS A 212 1.09 -1.20 4.68
C CYS A 212 -0.03 -1.71 5.58
N THR A 213 -1.25 -1.27 5.35
CA THR A 213 -2.45 -1.65 6.10
C THR A 213 -3.46 -2.32 5.16
N GLY A 214 -4.11 -3.40 5.56
CA GLY A 214 -5.15 -4.01 4.74
C GLY A 214 -6.04 -5.01 5.49
N PRO A 215 -7.16 -5.40 4.87
CA PRO A 215 -8.05 -6.45 5.38
C PRO A 215 -7.49 -7.87 5.13
N LEU A 216 -7.94 -8.84 5.93
CA LEU A 216 -7.74 -10.27 5.70
C LEU A 216 -9.06 -11.04 5.86
N TYR A 217 -9.16 -12.11 5.07
CA TYR A 217 -10.26 -13.09 5.14
C TYR A 217 -9.66 -14.45 5.52
N LYS A 218 -9.40 -14.65 6.81
CA LYS A 218 -8.71 -15.85 7.31
C LYS A 218 -9.64 -17.06 7.27
N PRO A 219 -9.13 -18.24 6.83
CA PRO A 219 -9.91 -19.46 6.86
C PRO A 219 -10.10 -19.97 8.30
N LYS A 220 -11.25 -20.59 8.56
CA LYS A 220 -11.56 -21.29 9.81
C LYS A 220 -11.93 -22.75 9.50
N ARG A 221 -11.64 -23.66 10.42
CA ARG A 221 -12.09 -25.06 10.29
C ARG A 221 -13.58 -25.14 10.61
N GLN A 222 -14.36 -25.57 9.63
CA GLN A 222 -15.76 -25.93 9.80
C GLN A 222 -15.85 -27.42 10.11
N MET A 223 -16.33 -27.74 11.31
CA MET A 223 -16.64 -29.11 11.68
C MET A 223 -17.95 -29.54 11.00
N PRO A 224 -18.04 -30.76 10.46
CA PRO A 224 -19.30 -31.27 9.94
C PRO A 224 -20.36 -31.23 11.05
N ALA A 225 -21.59 -30.82 10.69
CA ALA A 225 -22.71 -30.92 11.62
C ALA A 225 -22.85 -32.38 12.08
N VAL A 226 -23.18 -32.58 13.36
CA VAL A 226 -23.37 -33.90 13.98
C VAL A 226 -24.63 -34.57 13.40
N THR A 227 -24.55 -35.01 12.15
CA THR A 227 -25.66 -35.65 11.42
C THR A 227 -25.20 -36.73 10.43
N GLU A 228 -23.91 -37.04 10.33
CA GLU A 228 -23.44 -38.15 9.51
C GLU A 228 -23.13 -39.36 10.39
N VAL A 229 -23.96 -40.39 10.19
CA VAL A 229 -23.94 -41.71 10.79
C VAL A 229 -22.51 -42.26 10.85
N GLU A 230 -22.15 -42.74 12.05
CA GLU A 230 -20.94 -43.52 12.33
C GLU A 230 -20.69 -44.53 11.21
N ASN A 231 -19.59 -44.36 10.47
CA ASN A 231 -18.81 -45.40 9.74
C ASN A 231 -17.92 -44.83 8.61
N SER A 232 -17.45 -43.58 8.71
CA SER A 232 -16.38 -43.08 7.83
C SER A 232 -15.25 -42.45 8.65
N SER A 233 -14.08 -43.08 8.62
CA SER A 233 -12.87 -42.77 9.38
C SER A 233 -12.13 -41.50 8.94
N THR A 234 -12.84 -40.47 8.47
CA THR A 234 -12.24 -39.21 8.01
C THR A 234 -13.04 -38.00 8.47
N THR A 235 -13.16 -37.81 9.79
CA THR A 235 -13.70 -36.60 10.44
C THR A 235 -12.68 -35.44 10.44
N LYS A 236 -12.04 -35.14 9.31
CA LYS A 236 -11.22 -33.93 9.17
C LYS A 236 -12.14 -32.77 8.73
N GLY A 237 -12.43 -31.84 9.64
CA GLY A 237 -13.19 -30.62 9.33
C GLY A 237 -12.59 -29.85 8.14
N LYS A 238 -13.45 -29.28 7.29
CA LYS A 238 -13.08 -28.57 6.06
C LYS A 238 -12.65 -27.13 6.36
N TRP A 239 -11.72 -26.60 5.58
CA TRP A 239 -11.34 -25.19 5.66
C TRP A 239 -12.34 -24.34 4.87
N CYS A 240 -12.89 -23.31 5.52
CA CYS A 240 -13.86 -22.40 4.91
C CYS A 240 -13.48 -20.95 5.23
N VAL A 241 -13.74 -20.05 4.29
CA VAL A 241 -13.67 -18.59 4.50
C VAL A 241 -15.10 -18.08 4.51
N GLU A 242 -15.50 -17.42 5.59
CA GLU A 242 -16.84 -16.88 5.78
C GLU A 242 -16.72 -15.48 6.35
N TYR A 243 -17.48 -14.54 5.77
CA TYR A 243 -17.54 -13.17 6.21
C TYR A 243 -18.89 -12.55 5.82
N GLU A 244 -19.32 -11.55 6.59
CA GLU A 244 -20.52 -10.78 6.31
C GLU A 244 -20.30 -9.79 5.17
N VAL A 245 -21.35 -9.45 4.44
CA VAL A 245 -21.37 -8.32 3.50
C VAL A 245 -22.47 -7.35 3.92
N ILE A 246 -22.20 -6.05 3.87
CA ILE A 246 -23.13 -4.99 4.30
C ILE A 246 -23.60 -4.13 3.13
N GLY A 247 -24.81 -3.59 3.25
CA GLY A 247 -25.39 -2.69 2.25
C GLY A 247 -25.79 -3.37 0.94
N GLU A 248 -26.44 -2.60 0.06
CA GLU A 248 -26.85 -3.07 -1.27
C GLU A 248 -25.64 -3.31 -2.18
N ASN A 249 -24.53 -2.61 -1.95
CA ASN A 249 -23.30 -2.81 -2.71
C ASN A 249 -22.46 -4.00 -2.22
N THR A 250 -22.93 -4.75 -1.22
CA THR A 250 -22.28 -5.96 -0.70
C THR A 250 -20.83 -5.72 -0.26
N VAL A 251 -20.62 -4.67 0.54
CA VAL A 251 -19.29 -4.33 1.06
C VAL A 251 -18.83 -5.41 2.03
N ALA A 252 -17.69 -6.05 1.76
CA ALA A 252 -17.22 -7.16 2.57
C ALA A 252 -16.70 -6.71 3.93
N VAL A 253 -17.10 -7.40 4.99
CA VAL A 253 -16.61 -7.20 6.37
C VAL A 253 -15.37 -8.09 6.58
N PRO A 254 -14.16 -7.53 6.72
CA PRO A 254 -12.96 -8.34 6.91
C PRO A 254 -13.00 -9.11 8.23
N THR A 255 -12.44 -10.32 8.24
CA THR A 255 -12.31 -11.11 9.48
C THR A 255 -11.22 -10.56 10.39
N HIS A 256 -10.16 -10.02 9.80
CA HIS A 256 -9.00 -9.47 10.48
C HIS A 256 -8.47 -8.27 9.68
N PHE A 257 -7.60 -7.49 10.30
CA PHE A 257 -6.80 -6.47 9.64
C PHE A 257 -5.33 -6.69 9.95
N PHE A 258 -4.47 -6.26 9.04
CA PHE A 258 -3.04 -6.31 9.23
C PHE A 258 -2.40 -4.92 9.14
N LYS A 259 -1.24 -4.77 9.80
CA LYS A 259 -0.26 -3.73 9.47
C LYS A 259 1.11 -4.39 9.31
N VAL A 260 1.80 -4.11 8.20
CA VAL A 260 3.23 -4.39 8.02
C VAL A 260 3.97 -3.05 8.10
N ILE A 261 4.85 -2.91 9.09
CA ILE A 261 5.55 -1.68 9.41
C ILE A 261 7.02 -1.87 9.08
N THR A 262 7.57 -0.97 8.27
CA THR A 262 8.99 -0.92 7.91
C THR A 262 9.60 0.36 8.47
N VAL A 263 10.56 0.19 9.38
CA VAL A 263 11.29 1.27 10.05
C VAL A 263 12.67 1.39 9.45
N GLU A 264 13.02 2.58 8.95
CA GLU A 264 14.33 2.79 8.35
C GLU A 264 15.44 2.83 9.41
N SER A 265 16.61 2.28 9.06
CA SER A 265 17.79 2.41 9.91
C SER A 265 18.31 3.84 9.89
N LYS A 266 18.71 4.37 11.05
CA LYS A 266 19.42 5.65 11.14
C LYS A 266 20.88 5.55 10.70
N LEU A 267 21.42 4.34 10.58
CA LEU A 267 22.80 4.13 10.16
C LEU A 267 22.89 4.15 8.63
N PRO A 268 23.88 4.85 8.04
CA PRO A 268 24.12 4.80 6.60
C PRO A 268 24.31 3.35 6.13
N GLY A 269 23.53 2.93 5.13
CA GLY A 269 23.57 1.56 4.59
C GLY A 269 22.92 0.49 5.49
N GLY A 270 22.32 0.88 6.62
CA GLY A 270 21.61 -0.03 7.49
C GLY A 270 20.34 -0.58 6.82
N GLN A 271 20.13 -1.89 6.93
CA GLN A 271 18.92 -2.53 6.43
C GLN A 271 17.70 -2.09 7.25
N PRO A 272 16.54 -1.86 6.60
CA PRO A 272 15.32 -1.49 7.31
C PRO A 272 14.81 -2.67 8.13
N TYR A 273 14.25 -2.36 9.28
CA TYR A 273 13.63 -3.30 10.19
C TYR A 273 12.13 -3.41 9.90
N MET A 274 11.58 -4.63 9.96
CA MET A 274 10.16 -4.87 9.70
C MET A 274 9.48 -5.62 10.84
N GLU A 275 8.27 -5.20 11.17
CA GLU A 275 7.35 -5.92 12.06
C GLU A 275 5.93 -5.90 11.51
N ALA A 276 5.14 -6.90 11.88
CA ALA A 276 3.78 -7.01 11.41
C ALA A 276 2.81 -7.39 12.53
N TYR A 277 1.57 -6.98 12.36
CA TYR A 277 0.47 -7.25 13.29
C TYR A 277 -0.73 -7.79 12.53
N ILE A 278 -1.44 -8.75 13.12
CA ILE A 278 -2.74 -9.25 12.65
C ILE A 278 -3.72 -9.14 13.82
N MET A 279 -4.79 -8.37 13.67
CA MET A 279 -5.82 -8.20 14.69
C MET A 279 -7.19 -8.69 14.18
N PRO A 280 -7.95 -9.48 14.95
CA PRO A 280 -9.30 -9.87 14.57
C PRO A 280 -10.24 -8.66 14.59
N ASN A 281 -11.13 -8.57 13.61
CA ASN A 281 -12.17 -7.55 13.54
C ASN A 281 -13.31 -7.89 14.52
N ALA A 282 -13.01 -7.81 15.81
CA ALA A 282 -13.88 -8.20 16.90
C ALA A 282 -13.62 -7.33 18.13
N PRO A 283 -14.56 -7.23 19.09
CA PRO A 283 -14.30 -6.52 20.34
C PRO A 283 -13.11 -7.15 21.10
N ILE A 284 -12.09 -6.34 21.35
CA ILE A 284 -10.90 -6.72 22.13
C ILE A 284 -10.88 -5.87 23.41
N SER A 285 -10.45 -6.46 24.52
CA SER A 285 -10.28 -5.73 25.79
C SER A 285 -9.27 -4.60 25.62
N THR A 286 -9.62 -3.39 26.09
CA THR A 286 -8.80 -2.18 25.94
C THR A 286 -7.44 -2.28 26.63
N ASN A 287 -7.29 -3.16 27.62
CA ASN A 287 -6.03 -3.41 28.33
C ASN A 287 -5.10 -4.40 27.60
N THR A 288 -5.54 -4.96 26.46
CA THR A 288 -4.74 -5.93 25.70
C THR A 288 -3.54 -5.22 25.07
N ASN A 289 -2.34 -5.75 25.32
CA ASN A 289 -1.13 -5.21 24.73
C ASN A 289 -1.09 -5.50 23.22
N ILE A 290 -0.85 -4.48 22.40
CA ILE A 290 -0.75 -4.62 20.94
C ILE A 290 0.30 -5.65 20.50
N ARG A 291 1.35 -5.88 21.32
CA ARG A 291 2.40 -6.88 21.04
C ARG A 291 1.89 -8.31 21.01
N ASN A 292 0.74 -8.59 21.62
CA ASN A 292 0.10 -9.92 21.56
C ASN A 292 -0.39 -10.26 20.14
N PHE A 293 -0.50 -9.25 19.28
CA PHE A 293 -0.95 -9.38 17.89
C PHE A 293 0.20 -9.32 16.88
N LEU A 294 1.45 -9.36 17.33
CA LEU A 294 2.59 -9.52 16.43
C LEU A 294 2.35 -10.76 15.55
N ALA A 295 2.80 -10.73 14.31
CA ALA A 295 2.63 -11.83 13.37
C ALA A 295 3.84 -11.95 12.45
N ASP A 296 3.99 -13.11 11.83
CA ASP A 296 4.96 -13.26 10.74
C ASP A 296 4.42 -12.59 9.48
N ILE A 297 5.26 -11.78 8.84
CA ILE A 297 4.95 -11.18 7.53
C ILE A 297 4.59 -12.25 6.50
N ARG A 298 5.23 -13.45 6.55
CA ARG A 298 4.90 -14.59 5.66
C ARG A 298 3.45 -15.04 5.78
N GLU A 299 2.86 -14.94 6.97
CA GLU A 299 1.46 -15.27 7.16
C GLU A 299 0.54 -14.29 6.43
N ILE A 300 0.87 -12.99 6.49
CA ILE A 300 0.14 -11.96 5.74
C ILE A 300 0.35 -12.16 4.24
N GLU A 301 1.59 -12.38 3.78
CA GLU A 301 1.89 -12.63 2.36
C GLU A 301 1.07 -13.79 1.82
N HIS A 302 1.01 -14.90 2.58
CA HIS A 302 0.25 -16.08 2.20
C HIS A 302 -1.27 -15.85 2.16
N ILE A 303 -1.85 -15.26 3.20
CA ILE A 303 -3.30 -15.11 3.32
C ILE A 303 -3.83 -13.97 2.43
N ALA A 304 -3.09 -12.87 2.32
CA ALA A 304 -3.47 -11.72 1.51
C ALA A 304 -3.16 -11.93 0.02
N GLY A 305 -2.28 -12.87 -0.33
CA GLY A 305 -1.78 -13.02 -1.71
C GLY A 305 -0.95 -11.81 -2.16
N LEU A 306 -0.23 -11.19 -1.22
CA LEU A 306 0.59 -10.00 -1.45
C LEU A 306 2.07 -10.32 -1.18
N GLN A 307 2.97 -9.48 -1.69
CA GLN A 307 4.40 -9.63 -1.46
C GLN A 307 5.01 -8.34 -0.91
N PHE A 308 5.62 -8.39 0.27
CA PHE A 308 6.27 -7.21 0.85
C PHE A 308 7.78 -7.22 0.60
N PHE A 309 8.42 -6.09 0.86
CA PHE A 309 9.87 -5.96 0.75
C PHE A 309 10.61 -6.94 1.67
N ASN A 310 11.77 -7.42 1.21
CA ASN A 310 12.60 -8.35 1.97
C ASN A 310 13.59 -7.59 2.88
N GLY A 311 13.10 -7.09 4.02
CA GLY A 311 13.90 -6.42 5.05
C GLY A 311 14.27 -7.30 6.24
N LEU A 312 14.99 -6.71 7.22
CA LEU A 312 15.34 -7.38 8.47
C LEU A 312 14.08 -7.59 9.33
N ARG A 313 13.63 -8.84 9.45
CA ARG A 313 12.39 -9.17 10.18
C ARG A 313 12.64 -9.22 11.68
N ARG A 314 11.69 -8.70 12.49
CA ARG A 314 11.74 -8.76 13.97
C ARG A 314 11.98 -10.15 14.52
N SER A 315 11.41 -11.17 13.87
CA SER A 315 11.56 -12.59 14.24
C SER A 315 13.02 -13.05 14.28
N PHE A 316 13.90 -12.42 13.51
CA PHE A 316 15.32 -12.72 13.49
C PHE A 316 16.07 -12.24 14.74
N PHE A 317 15.65 -11.14 15.36
CA PHE A 317 16.40 -10.48 16.45
C PHE A 317 15.84 -10.75 17.84
N PHE A 318 14.52 -10.91 17.98
CA PHE A 318 13.87 -10.85 19.28
C PHE A 318 13.31 -12.18 19.77
N GLY A 319 13.56 -13.30 19.07
CA GLY A 319 13.03 -14.60 19.42
C GLY A 319 11.50 -14.54 19.46
N THR A 320 10.85 -14.77 18.33
CA THR A 320 9.40 -14.87 18.35
C THR A 320 8.95 -16.15 19.02
N ASN A 321 7.78 -16.13 19.68
CA ASN A 321 7.04 -17.36 19.99
C ASN A 321 6.61 -18.12 18.71
N TYR A 322 6.89 -17.56 17.52
CA TYR A 322 6.69 -18.21 16.22
C TYR A 322 7.85 -19.13 15.89
N THR A 323 7.49 -20.35 15.48
CA THR A 323 8.43 -21.30 14.89
C THR A 323 9.03 -20.74 13.60
N THR A 324 10.29 -21.09 13.29
CA THR A 324 10.98 -20.67 12.06
C THR A 324 10.26 -21.12 10.78
N THR A 325 9.40 -22.13 10.91
CA THR A 325 8.37 -22.55 9.96
C THR A 325 7.07 -21.77 10.17
N PRO A 326 6.46 -21.18 9.12
CA PRO A 326 5.15 -20.56 9.25
C PRO A 326 4.15 -21.57 9.82
N GLU A 327 3.45 -21.24 10.92
CA GLU A 327 2.45 -22.14 11.55
C GLU A 327 1.34 -22.59 10.58
N ILE A 328 1.12 -21.82 9.51
CA ILE A 328 0.28 -22.20 8.38
C ILE A 328 0.70 -23.56 7.78
N TYR A 329 1.98 -23.91 7.71
CA TYR A 329 2.35 -25.23 7.18
C TYR A 329 2.06 -26.39 8.15
N ASN A 330 2.01 -26.12 9.46
CA ASN A 330 1.71 -27.15 10.47
C ASN A 330 0.21 -27.35 10.68
N ASN A 331 -0.60 -26.31 10.48
CA ASN A 331 -2.05 -26.39 10.66
C ASN A 331 -2.79 -26.92 9.42
N PHE A 332 -2.16 -26.93 8.24
CA PHE A 332 -2.76 -27.37 6.97
C PHE A 332 -2.44 -28.84 6.59
N GLN A 333 -1.78 -29.63 7.45
CA GLN A 333 -1.60 -31.09 7.30
C GLN A 333 -2.73 -31.89 8.00
#